data_AF-A0A848T9K3-F1
#
_entry.id   AF-A0A848T9K3-F1
#
_cell.length_a   1.000
_cell.length_b   1.000
_cell.length_c   1.000
_cell.angle_alpha   90.00
_cell.angle_beta   90.00
_cell.angle_gamma   90.00
#
_symmetry.space_group_name_H-M   'P 1'
#
loop_
_entity.id
_entity.type
_entity.pdbx_description
1 polymer ?
#
loop_
_entity_poly.entity_id
_entity_poly.type
_entity_poly.pdbx_seq_one_letter_code
_entity_poly.pdbx_strand_id
1 'polypeptide(L)'
;DFETMVKEGHEVAKLGSNIAIKVPLTWDGLKACKQLSGEGHMVNVTLCFSANQAILAAKAGATFISPFVGRLDDINLDGMDLIADIREIYDNYGFETQILAASMRSANHMTEAAKIGADVATAPPDVIKKMAAHPLTDKGLAAFLDDWAKTGQSIL
;
A
#
# COMPACT_ATOMS: atom_id res chain seq x y z
N ASP A 1 -16.34 17.66 -5.86
CA ASP A 1 -15.57 18.84 -6.30
C ASP A 1 -14.58 19.23 -5.21
N PHE A 2 -13.66 20.14 -5.51
CA PHE A 2 -12.60 20.58 -4.60
C PHE A 2 -13.13 21.08 -3.23
N GLU A 3 -14.12 21.98 -3.21
CA GLU A 3 -14.62 22.58 -1.96
C GLU A 3 -15.24 21.52 -1.04
N THR A 4 -16.02 20.61 -1.64
CA THR A 4 -16.62 19.49 -0.91
C THR A 4 -15.56 18.56 -0.32
N MET A 5 -14.52 18.20 -1.09
CA MET A 5 -13.44 17.32 -0.61
C MET A 5 -12.67 17.92 0.57
N VAL A 6 -12.38 19.22 0.54
CA VAL A 6 -11.69 19.91 1.64
C VAL A 6 -12.56 19.89 2.90
N LYS A 7 -13.85 20.26 2.77
CA LYS A 7 -14.80 20.26 3.89
C LYS A 7 -14.94 18.88 4.53
N GLU A 8 -15.13 17.84 3.72
CA GLU A 8 -15.20 16.46 4.20
C GLU A 8 -13.88 16.01 4.84
N GLY A 9 -12.74 16.40 4.25
CA GLY A 9 -11.40 16.16 4.79
C GLY A 9 -11.23 16.71 6.21
N HIS A 10 -11.69 17.94 6.46
CA HIS A 10 -11.67 18.53 7.81
C HIS A 10 -12.56 17.80 8.80
N GLU A 11 -13.76 17.35 8.39
CA GLU A 11 -14.62 16.56 9.28
C GLU A 11 -13.99 15.22 9.64
N VAL A 12 -13.38 14.54 8.67
CA VAL A 12 -12.70 13.26 8.87
C VAL A 12 -11.44 13.41 9.73
N ALA A 13 -10.69 14.50 9.58
CA ALA A 13 -9.51 14.78 10.39
C ALA A 13 -9.80 14.91 11.90
N LYS A 14 -11.01 15.31 12.28
CA LYS A 14 -11.42 15.42 13.70
C LYS A 14 -11.53 14.07 14.40
N LEU A 15 -11.64 12.96 13.65
CA LEU A 15 -11.83 11.63 14.22
C LEU A 15 -10.54 11.06 14.85
N GLY A 16 -9.35 11.58 14.50
CA GLY A 16 -8.10 11.16 15.11
C GLY A 16 -6.86 11.63 14.34
N SER A 17 -5.75 11.81 15.05
CA SER A 17 -4.47 12.26 14.49
C SER A 17 -3.79 11.23 13.58
N ASN A 18 -4.21 9.96 13.64
CA ASN A 18 -3.68 8.86 12.85
C ASN A 18 -4.37 8.69 11.48
N ILE A 19 -5.26 9.60 11.10
CA ILE A 19 -6.04 9.50 9.88
C ILE A 19 -5.30 10.13 8.70
N ALA A 20 -5.19 9.35 7.62
CA ALA A 20 -4.80 9.85 6.30
C ALA A 20 -6.07 10.11 5.47
N ILE A 21 -6.33 11.37 5.15
CA ILE A 21 -7.49 11.77 4.33
C ILE A 21 -7.28 11.27 2.92
N LYS A 22 -8.23 10.50 2.39
CA LYS A 22 -8.11 9.90 1.07
C LYS A 22 -8.80 10.75 0.01
N VAL A 23 -8.05 11.18 -1.01
CA VAL A 23 -8.58 11.96 -2.14
C VAL A 23 -8.29 11.26 -3.47
N PRO A 24 -9.18 11.34 -4.47
CA PRO A 24 -8.95 10.71 -5.76
C PRO A 24 -7.92 11.49 -6.59
N LEU A 25 -7.22 10.80 -7.48
CA LEU A 25 -6.24 11.40 -8.38
C LEU A 25 -6.93 12.12 -9.57
N THR A 26 -7.62 13.21 -9.25
CA THR A 26 -8.24 14.15 -10.19
C THR A 26 -7.67 15.55 -9.99
N TRP A 27 -7.95 16.49 -10.88
CA TRP A 27 -7.47 17.87 -10.71
C TRP A 27 -7.93 18.50 -9.39
N ASP A 28 -9.22 18.35 -9.06
CA ASP A 28 -9.78 18.81 -7.80
C ASP A 28 -9.20 18.06 -6.60
N GLY A 29 -8.95 16.76 -6.72
CA GLY A 29 -8.32 15.97 -5.68
C GLY A 29 -6.86 16.35 -5.42
N LEU A 30 -6.10 16.71 -6.45
CA LEU A 30 -4.74 17.24 -6.32
C LEU A 30 -4.74 18.63 -5.67
N LYS A 31 -5.70 19.50 -6.00
CA LYS A 31 -5.89 20.78 -5.29
C LYS A 31 -6.22 20.55 -3.81
N ALA A 32 -7.14 19.62 -3.52
CA ALA A 32 -7.52 19.28 -2.15
C ALA A 32 -6.34 18.70 -1.37
N CYS A 33 -5.55 17.82 -2.00
CA CYS A 33 -4.32 17.29 -1.45
C CYS A 33 -3.38 18.41 -1.02
N LYS A 34 -3.08 19.35 -1.92
CA LYS A 34 -2.19 20.48 -1.64
C LYS A 34 -2.67 21.34 -0.48
N GLN A 35 -3.97 21.58 -0.38
CA GLN A 35 -4.52 22.37 0.73
C GLN A 35 -4.41 21.60 2.05
N LEU A 36 -4.96 20.38 2.11
CA LEU A 36 -5.04 19.59 3.34
C LEU A 36 -3.64 19.22 3.87
N SER A 37 -2.70 18.89 2.99
CA SER A 37 -1.32 18.62 3.41
C SER A 37 -0.58 19.87 3.87
N GLY A 38 -0.84 21.02 3.23
CA GLY A 38 -0.33 22.32 3.68
C GLY A 38 -0.86 22.77 5.06
N GLU A 39 -2.02 22.25 5.46
CA GLU A 39 -2.60 22.41 6.80
C GLU A 39 -2.05 21.39 7.82
N GLY A 40 -1.16 20.49 7.40
CA GLY A 40 -0.51 19.48 8.25
C GLY A 40 -1.27 18.16 8.37
N HIS A 41 -2.31 17.94 7.57
CA HIS A 41 -3.01 16.65 7.55
C HIS A 41 -2.28 15.63 6.67
N MET A 42 -2.27 14.36 7.10
CA MET A 42 -1.83 13.29 6.22
C MET A 42 -2.84 13.10 5.08
N VAL A 43 -2.34 13.02 3.85
CA VAL A 43 -3.18 12.82 2.66
C VAL A 43 -2.70 11.59 1.88
N ASN A 44 -3.64 10.71 1.54
CA ASN A 44 -3.42 9.59 0.63
C ASN A 44 -4.13 9.85 -0.70
N VAL A 45 -3.36 10.08 -1.77
CA VAL A 45 -3.91 10.21 -3.11
C VAL A 45 -4.11 8.82 -3.71
N THR A 46 -5.34 8.50 -4.11
CA THR A 46 -5.75 7.15 -4.55
C THR A 46 -6.20 7.11 -6.00
N LEU A 47 -6.39 5.90 -6.56
CA LEU A 47 -6.74 5.70 -7.97
C LEU A 47 -5.60 6.14 -8.91
N CYS A 48 -4.37 5.79 -8.55
CA CYS A 48 -3.19 6.00 -9.40
C CYS A 48 -2.98 4.78 -10.32
N PHE A 49 -2.81 5.05 -11.61
CA PHE A 49 -2.65 4.07 -12.68
C PHE A 49 -1.51 4.41 -13.64
N SER A 50 -0.73 5.48 -13.37
CA SER A 50 0.48 5.81 -14.14
C SER A 50 1.52 6.57 -13.31
N ALA A 51 2.78 6.50 -13.72
CA ALA A 51 3.87 7.21 -13.05
C ALA A 51 3.68 8.74 -13.05
N ASN A 52 3.17 9.29 -14.16
CA ASN A 52 2.87 10.73 -14.27
C ASN A 52 1.86 11.20 -13.21
N GLN A 53 0.87 10.36 -12.91
CA GLN A 53 -0.09 10.63 -11.85
C GLN A 53 0.58 10.63 -10.46
N ALA A 54 1.48 9.68 -10.21
CA ALA A 54 2.25 9.64 -8.96
C ALA A 54 3.18 10.85 -8.78
N ILE A 55 3.80 11.35 -9.86
CA ILE A 55 4.59 12.59 -9.84
C ILE A 55 3.70 13.75 -9.38
N LEU A 56 2.51 13.91 -9.96
CA LEU A 56 1.61 15.00 -9.59
C LEU A 56 1.18 14.92 -8.12
N ALA A 57 0.90 13.73 -7.61
CA ALA A 57 0.54 13.53 -6.20
C ALA A 57 1.70 13.93 -5.26
N ALA A 58 2.94 13.52 -5.57
CA ALA A 58 4.09 13.91 -4.78
C ALA A 58 4.32 15.43 -4.81
N LYS A 59 4.22 16.06 -5.98
CA LYS A 59 4.34 17.51 -6.11
C LYS A 59 3.21 18.30 -5.44
N ALA A 60 2.05 17.67 -5.24
CA ALA A 60 0.94 18.22 -4.46
C ALA A 60 1.13 18.04 -2.94
N GLY A 61 2.22 17.39 -2.50
CA GLY A 61 2.51 17.18 -1.09
C GLY A 61 1.74 16.03 -0.45
N ALA A 62 1.42 14.98 -1.22
CA ALA A 62 0.78 13.79 -0.67
C ALA A 62 1.70 13.10 0.35
N THR A 63 1.12 12.57 1.43
CA THR A 63 1.82 11.67 2.36
C THR A 63 1.97 10.29 1.73
N PHE A 64 0.90 9.80 1.10
CA PHE A 64 0.88 8.52 0.41
C PHE A 64 0.34 8.66 -1.01
N ILE A 65 0.88 7.85 -1.92
CA ILE A 65 0.29 7.58 -3.23
C ILE A 65 -0.16 6.11 -3.25
N SER A 66 -1.38 5.82 -3.73
CA SER A 66 -1.90 4.45 -3.87
C SER A 66 -2.06 4.02 -5.32
N PRO A 67 -1.04 3.41 -5.95
CA PRO A 67 -1.14 2.74 -7.25
C PRO A 67 -1.94 1.44 -7.14
N PHE A 68 -2.85 1.18 -8.08
CA PHE A 68 -3.77 0.03 -8.01
C PHE A 68 -3.29 -1.11 -8.91
N VAL A 69 -2.35 -1.92 -8.40
CA VAL A 69 -1.69 -3.04 -9.11
C VAL A 69 -2.71 -3.99 -9.73
N GLY A 70 -3.55 -4.63 -8.91
CA GLY A 70 -4.47 -5.66 -9.40
C GLY A 70 -5.52 -5.19 -10.41
N ARG A 71 -5.78 -3.88 -10.51
CA ARG A 71 -6.69 -3.34 -11.55
C ARG A 71 -5.99 -3.14 -12.90
N LEU A 72 -4.67 -2.98 -12.90
CA LEU A 72 -3.87 -3.00 -14.12
C LEU A 72 -3.74 -4.43 -14.65
N ASP A 73 -3.55 -5.40 -13.75
CA ASP A 73 -3.54 -6.82 -14.10
C ASP A 73 -4.84 -7.24 -14.80
N ASP A 74 -6.00 -6.73 -14.35
CA ASP A 74 -7.32 -7.00 -14.95
C ASP A 74 -7.42 -6.61 -16.42
N ILE A 75 -6.58 -5.66 -16.88
CA ILE A 75 -6.54 -5.18 -18.26
C ILE A 75 -5.28 -5.66 -19.00
N ASN A 76 -4.62 -6.71 -18.49
CA ASN A 76 -3.42 -7.35 -19.05
C ASN A 76 -2.18 -6.45 -19.09
N LEU A 77 -2.06 -5.54 -18.13
CA LEU A 77 -0.81 -4.82 -17.85
C LEU A 77 -0.20 -5.40 -16.58
N ASP A 78 1.12 -5.51 -16.51
CA ASP A 78 1.78 -5.86 -15.25
C ASP A 78 1.70 -4.65 -14.29
N GLY A 79 0.87 -4.76 -13.25
CA GLY A 79 0.70 -3.69 -12.28
C GLY A 79 1.95 -3.44 -11.42
N MET A 80 2.87 -4.40 -11.33
CA MET A 80 4.11 -4.26 -10.56
C MET A 80 5.13 -3.36 -11.28
N ASP A 81 5.10 -3.31 -12.61
CA ASP A 81 5.91 -2.37 -13.39
C ASP A 81 5.64 -0.92 -12.97
N LEU A 82 4.37 -0.59 -12.71
CA LEU A 82 4.02 0.75 -12.21
C LEU A 82 4.65 1.05 -10.85
N ILE A 83 4.76 0.07 -9.95
CA ILE A 83 5.41 0.26 -8.65
C ILE A 83 6.90 0.51 -8.84
N ALA A 84 7.54 -0.22 -9.76
CA ALA A 84 8.95 -0.05 -10.09
C ALA A 84 9.25 1.34 -10.68
N ASP A 85 8.46 1.77 -11.67
CA ASP A 85 8.58 3.09 -12.27
C ASP A 85 8.45 4.21 -11.24
N ILE A 86 7.44 4.12 -10.35
CA ILE A 86 7.22 5.13 -9.32
C ILE A 86 8.39 5.15 -8.34
N ARG A 87 8.90 3.98 -7.92
CA ARG A 87 10.04 3.89 -7.02
C ARG A 87 11.28 4.56 -7.61
N GLU A 88 11.64 4.20 -8.83
CA GLU A 88 12.79 4.79 -9.53
C GLU A 88 12.66 6.32 -9.62
N ILE A 89 11.48 6.81 -10.00
CA ILE A 89 11.22 8.26 -10.09
C ILE A 89 11.32 8.92 -8.73
N TYR A 90 10.73 8.34 -7.68
CA TYR A 90 10.75 8.91 -6.35
C TYR A 90 12.17 8.97 -5.77
N ASP A 91 12.99 7.96 -6.06
CA ASP A 91 14.40 7.94 -5.66
C ASP A 91 15.21 8.99 -6.43
N ASN A 92 14.97 9.14 -7.73
CA ASN A 92 15.64 10.13 -8.57
C ASN A 92 15.40 11.58 -8.11
N TYR A 93 14.19 11.89 -7.64
CA TYR A 93 13.82 13.24 -7.22
C TYR A 93 13.84 13.44 -5.70
N GLY A 94 14.08 12.39 -4.91
CA GLY A 94 14.01 12.44 -3.45
C GLY A 94 12.61 12.80 -2.94
N PHE A 95 11.55 12.28 -3.58
CA PHE A 95 10.19 12.52 -3.09
C PHE A 95 9.96 11.78 -1.77
N GLU A 96 9.42 12.51 -0.78
CA GLU A 96 9.09 11.95 0.55
C GLU A 96 7.72 11.26 0.60
N THR A 97 6.91 11.41 -0.45
CA THR A 97 5.62 10.70 -0.57
C THR A 97 5.87 9.20 -0.57
N GLN A 98 5.16 8.48 0.30
CA GLN A 98 5.30 7.03 0.43
C GLN A 98 4.46 6.28 -0.61
N ILE A 99 5.07 5.29 -1.25
CA ILE A 99 4.41 4.38 -2.19
C ILE A 99 3.62 3.35 -1.39
N LEU A 100 2.30 3.48 -1.41
CA LEU A 100 1.36 2.54 -0.81
C LEU A 100 0.83 1.60 -1.90
N ALA A 101 1.52 0.49 -2.14
CA ALA A 101 1.10 -0.53 -3.10
C ALA A 101 -0.30 -1.07 -2.72
N ALA A 102 -1.29 -0.80 -3.57
CA ALA A 102 -2.69 -1.07 -3.30
C ALA A 102 -3.31 -1.99 -4.36
N SER A 103 -4.52 -2.48 -4.06
CA SER A 103 -5.19 -3.50 -4.89
C SER A 103 -4.34 -4.77 -5.02
N MET A 104 -3.66 -5.16 -3.95
CA MET A 104 -2.83 -6.38 -3.87
C MET A 104 -3.72 -7.62 -3.81
N ARG A 105 -3.42 -8.64 -4.63
CA ARG A 105 -4.29 -9.82 -4.81
C ARG A 105 -3.62 -11.16 -4.53
N SER A 106 -2.30 -11.17 -4.39
CA SER A 106 -1.54 -12.39 -4.19
C SER A 106 -0.36 -12.14 -3.24
N ALA A 107 0.15 -13.22 -2.64
CA ALA A 107 1.39 -13.15 -1.86
C ALA A 107 2.60 -12.78 -2.75
N ASN A 108 2.51 -13.03 -4.07
CA ASN A 108 3.54 -12.64 -5.03
C ASN A 108 3.60 -11.12 -5.18
N HIS A 109 2.46 -10.43 -5.33
CA HIS A 109 2.48 -8.95 -5.39
C HIS A 109 3.13 -8.38 -4.13
N MET A 110 2.85 -8.95 -2.95
CA MET A 110 3.45 -8.51 -1.68
C MET A 110 4.97 -8.68 -1.69
N THR A 111 5.46 -9.81 -2.20
CA THR A 111 6.89 -10.09 -2.32
C THR A 111 7.57 -9.15 -3.33
N GLU A 112 6.94 -8.91 -4.48
CA GLU A 112 7.48 -8.04 -5.52
C GLU A 112 7.49 -6.57 -5.12
N ALA A 113 6.42 -6.07 -4.49
CA ALA A 113 6.39 -4.72 -3.95
C ALA A 113 7.50 -4.49 -2.91
N ALA A 114 7.73 -5.48 -2.03
CA ALA A 114 8.82 -5.43 -1.06
C ALA A 114 10.21 -5.45 -1.72
N LYS A 115 10.41 -6.23 -2.78
CA LYS A 115 11.67 -6.27 -3.54
C LYS A 115 11.95 -4.97 -4.29
N ILE A 116 10.92 -4.37 -4.87
CA ILE A 116 11.02 -3.08 -5.56
C ILE A 116 11.35 -1.97 -4.57
N GLY A 117 10.83 -2.03 -3.34
CA GLY A 117 11.03 -1.00 -2.32
C GLY A 117 9.84 -0.07 -2.16
N ALA A 118 8.62 -0.58 -2.38
CA ALA A 118 7.41 0.13 -1.95
C ALA A 118 7.43 0.33 -0.43
N ASP A 119 7.07 1.53 0.03
CA ASP A 119 7.14 1.90 1.45
C ASP A 119 6.06 1.20 2.28
N VAL A 120 4.87 1.02 1.70
CA VAL A 120 3.71 0.39 2.36
C VAL A 120 3.00 -0.52 1.36
N ALA A 121 2.38 -1.59 1.84
CA ALA A 121 1.44 -2.39 1.07
C ALA A 121 0.10 -2.54 1.82
N THR A 122 -1.02 -2.40 1.11
CA THR A 122 -2.36 -2.70 1.64
C THR A 122 -2.98 -3.87 0.87
N ALA A 123 -3.40 -4.89 1.61
CA ALA A 123 -3.92 -6.13 1.05
C ALA A 123 -5.14 -6.62 1.84
N PRO A 124 -6.06 -7.35 1.19
CA PRO A 124 -7.14 -8.03 1.89
C PRO A 124 -6.62 -9.08 2.89
N PRO A 125 -7.38 -9.41 3.95
CA PRO A 125 -6.93 -10.36 4.98
C PRO A 125 -6.56 -11.75 4.45
N ASP A 126 -7.17 -12.23 3.37
CA ASP A 126 -6.86 -13.55 2.79
C ASP A 126 -5.46 -13.57 2.16
N VAL A 127 -5.04 -12.48 1.50
CA VAL A 127 -3.70 -12.33 0.94
C VAL A 127 -2.66 -12.36 2.06
N ILE A 128 -2.91 -11.62 3.15
CA ILE A 128 -2.01 -11.59 4.31
C ILE A 128 -1.87 -12.97 4.94
N LYS A 129 -2.98 -13.71 5.11
CA LYS A 129 -2.93 -15.09 5.63
C LYS A 129 -2.14 -16.02 4.71
N LYS A 130 -2.28 -15.89 3.40
CA LYS A 130 -1.52 -16.69 2.42
C LYS A 130 -0.01 -16.45 2.50
N MET A 131 0.44 -15.25 2.90
CA MET A 131 1.88 -14.97 3.06
C MET A 131 2.55 -15.82 4.15
N ALA A 132 1.81 -16.21 5.21
CA ALA A 132 2.33 -17.05 6.28
C ALA A 132 2.23 -18.55 5.99
N ALA A 133 1.45 -18.94 4.98
CA ALA A 133 1.17 -20.34 4.67
C ALA A 133 2.27 -20.93 3.78
N HIS A 134 2.91 -22.02 4.22
CA HIS A 134 3.88 -22.74 3.40
C HIS A 134 3.88 -24.24 3.72
N PRO A 135 3.76 -25.13 2.70
CA PRO A 135 3.58 -26.57 2.93
C PRO A 135 4.78 -27.24 3.61
N LEU A 136 5.99 -26.69 3.47
CA LEU A 136 7.16 -27.21 4.20
C LEU A 136 7.16 -26.77 5.67
N THR A 137 6.55 -25.64 6.00
CA THR A 137 6.38 -25.22 7.41
C THR A 137 5.45 -26.20 8.12
N ASP A 138 4.32 -26.53 7.49
CA ASP A 138 3.35 -27.49 8.05
C ASP A 138 3.97 -28.88 8.20
N LYS A 139 4.69 -29.36 7.18
CA LYS A 139 5.39 -30.66 7.23
C LYS A 139 6.48 -30.68 8.29
N GLY A 140 7.26 -29.59 8.41
CA GLY A 140 8.32 -29.48 9.40
C GLY A 140 7.77 -29.48 10.82
N LEU A 141 6.70 -28.73 11.07
CA LEU A 141 6.02 -28.72 12.36
C LEU A 141 5.46 -30.10 12.73
N ALA A 142 4.83 -30.79 11.78
CA ALA A 142 4.33 -32.14 12.00
C ALA A 142 5.46 -33.12 12.37
N ALA A 143 6.61 -33.04 11.69
CA ALA A 143 7.77 -33.86 12.01
C ALA A 143 8.34 -33.55 13.40
N PHE A 144 8.47 -32.28 13.78
CA PHE A 144 8.94 -31.89 15.12
C PHE A 144 8.02 -32.40 16.23
N LEU A 145 6.70 -32.35 16.02
CA LEU A 145 5.72 -32.84 17.00
C LEU A 145 5.77 -34.37 17.13
N ASP A 146 5.95 -35.09 16.02
CA ASP A 146 6.10 -36.55 16.03
C ASP A 146 7.39 -36.99 16.75
N ASP A 147 8.51 -36.33 16.46
CA ASP A 147 9.78 -36.62 17.14
C ASP A 147 9.74 -36.29 18.63
N TRP A 148 9.08 -35.19 19.02
CA TRP A 148 8.85 -34.88 20.43
C TRP A 148 8.00 -35.94 21.12
N ALA A 149 6.89 -36.37 20.49
CA ALA A 149 6.02 -37.39 21.04
C ALA A 149 6.75 -38.72 21.29
N LYS A 150 7.67 -39.12 20.39
CA LYS A 150 8.51 -40.32 20.54
C LYS A 150 9.43 -40.29 21.78
N THR A 151 9.74 -39.11 22.32
CA THR A 151 10.55 -39.00 23.56
C THR A 151 9.78 -39.43 24.81
N GLY A 152 8.44 -39.39 24.78
CA GLY A 152 7.59 -39.67 25.93
C GLY A 152 7.62 -38.58 27.03
N GLN A 153 8.24 -37.42 26.77
CA GLN A 153 8.39 -36.34 27.74
C GLN A 153 7.21 -35.35 27.64
N SER A 154 6.72 -34.88 28.80
CA SER A 154 5.82 -33.73 28.90
C SER A 154 6.45 -32.66 29.78
N ILE A 155 6.29 -31.40 29.36
CA ILE A 155 6.72 -30.22 30.13
C ILE A 155 5.54 -29.50 30.81
N LEU A 156 4.31 -30.00 30.63
CA LEU A 156 3.08 -29.59 31.31
C LEU A 156 2.39 -30.80 31.93
#